data_AF-A0A0B3AYN7-F1
#
_entry.id   AF-A0A0B3AYN7-F1
#
_cell.length_a   1.000
_cell.length_b   1.000
_cell.length_c   1.000
_cell.angle_alpha   90.00
_cell.angle_beta   90.00
_cell.angle_gamma   90.00
#
_symmetry.space_group_name_H-M   'P 1'
#
loop_
_entity.id
_entity.type
_entity.pdbx_description
1 polymer ?
#
loop_
_entity_poly.entity_id
_entity_poly.type
_entity_poly.pdbx_seq_one_letter_code
_entity_poly.pdbx_strand_id
1 'polypeptide(L)'
;MLAIIFIFAIAVALLLARLKIWIAGIASVALAIGFLAFAVLRFENGVIMNIVFPALSIFATFGIVSAGFYVMEEKQKQWVKSIFGKYVSESVAKEILEKTSADEVRLGGSRKYVTILFADIRGFTSMSEKLQPEEVVELLNTYLSSMTKCVFENKGTLDKYIGDAIMAVFNAPLEQENHQLLAVKAALEMQKAVAELNAKLGKSLQYGIGVNSGFAVVGNIGSEKRLEYTAIGDSVNTASRLCGIAEGGQVLASLETFNAVKDKALAKKIGSLKVKNRKKPVMVFQILELKPEGLKD
;
A
#
# COMPACT_ATOMS: atom_id res chain seq x y z
N MET A 1 -20.16 -23.15 -47.42
CA MET A 1 -18.87 -22.42 -47.44
C MET A 1 -18.64 -21.60 -46.18
N LEU A 2 -19.50 -20.64 -45.83
CA LEU A 2 -19.34 -19.80 -44.62
C LEU A 2 -19.25 -20.59 -43.30
N ALA A 3 -20.07 -21.63 -43.12
CA ALA A 3 -20.03 -22.49 -41.94
C ALA A 3 -18.68 -23.21 -41.77
N ILE A 4 -18.05 -23.62 -42.87
CA ILE A 4 -16.74 -24.31 -42.85
C ILE A 4 -15.64 -23.33 -42.42
N ILE A 5 -15.68 -22.09 -42.93
CA ILE A 5 -14.74 -21.03 -42.55
C ILE A 5 -14.90 -20.69 -41.05
N PHE A 6 -16.14 -20.65 -40.56
CA PHE A 6 -16.41 -20.38 -39.16
C PHE A 6 -15.88 -21.49 -38.22
N ILE A 7 -16.11 -22.76 -38.55
CA ILE A 7 -15.57 -23.89 -37.80
C ILE A 7 -14.03 -23.88 -37.82
N PHE A 8 -13.44 -23.59 -38.97
CA PHE A 8 -11.99 -23.46 -39.12
C PHE A 8 -11.44 -22.33 -38.24
N ALA A 9 -12.08 -21.16 -38.25
CA ALA A 9 -11.68 -20.03 -37.42
C ALA A 9 -11.74 -20.35 -35.92
N ILE A 10 -12.76 -21.09 -35.47
CA ILE A 10 -12.87 -21.56 -34.06
C ILE A 10 -11.76 -22.55 -33.73
N ALA A 11 -11.46 -23.51 -34.60
CA ALA A 11 -10.41 -24.48 -34.38
C ALA A 11 -9.03 -23.80 -34.26
N VAL A 12 -8.75 -22.83 -35.15
CA VAL A 12 -7.54 -22.00 -35.10
C VAL A 12 -7.52 -21.18 -33.80
N ALA A 13 -8.64 -20.59 -33.38
CA ALA A 13 -8.72 -19.83 -32.13
C ALA A 13 -8.36 -20.69 -30.92
N LEU A 14 -8.94 -21.89 -30.81
CA LEU A 14 -8.67 -22.83 -29.72
C LEU A 14 -7.23 -23.31 -29.69
N LEU A 15 -6.63 -23.52 -30.87
CA LEU A 15 -5.22 -23.89 -31.00
C LEU A 15 -4.30 -22.75 -30.55
N LEU A 16 -4.51 -21.54 -31.10
CA LEU A 16 -3.69 -20.37 -30.80
C LEU A 16 -3.83 -19.94 -29.33
N ALA A 17 -5.00 -20.12 -28.73
CA ALA A 17 -5.24 -19.80 -27.32
C ALA A 17 -4.42 -20.65 -26.33
N ARG A 18 -3.79 -21.74 -26.76
CA ARG A 18 -2.92 -22.57 -25.89
C ARG A 18 -1.44 -22.23 -26.00
N LEU A 19 -1.07 -21.34 -26.92
CA LEU A 19 0.32 -21.03 -27.25
C LEU A 19 0.74 -19.69 -26.64
N LYS A 20 2.04 -19.52 -26.38
CA LYS A 20 2.60 -18.20 -26.07
C LYS A 20 2.40 -17.28 -27.27
N ILE A 21 2.18 -15.98 -27.05
CA ILE A 21 1.79 -15.03 -28.11
C ILE A 21 2.77 -15.00 -29.30
N TRP A 22 4.08 -15.12 -29.04
CA TRP A 22 5.10 -15.18 -30.09
C TRP A 22 5.05 -16.49 -30.88
N ILE A 23 4.75 -17.62 -30.22
CA ILE A 23 4.55 -18.93 -30.86
C ILE A 23 3.26 -18.91 -31.68
N ALA A 24 2.18 -18.32 -31.16
CA ALA A 24 0.92 -18.15 -31.86
C ALA A 24 1.07 -17.29 -33.13
N GLY A 25 1.91 -16.26 -33.08
CA GLY A 25 2.25 -15.45 -34.26
C GLY A 25 2.99 -16.24 -35.33
N ILE A 26 4.00 -17.05 -34.95
CA ILE A 26 4.70 -17.93 -35.90
C ILE A 26 3.74 -18.99 -36.46
N ALA A 27 2.91 -19.59 -35.62
CA ALA A 27 1.95 -20.61 -36.01
C ALA A 27 0.88 -20.07 -36.98
N SER A 28 0.39 -18.85 -36.80
CA SER A 28 -0.60 -18.24 -37.70
C SER A 28 -0.01 -17.97 -39.10
N VAL A 29 1.24 -17.50 -39.17
CA VAL A 29 1.97 -17.33 -40.44
C VAL A 29 2.21 -18.69 -41.11
N ALA A 30 2.66 -19.70 -40.36
CA ALA A 30 2.88 -21.05 -40.89
C ALA A 30 1.59 -21.70 -41.41
N LEU A 31 0.46 -21.52 -40.71
CA LEU A 31 -0.86 -21.98 -41.14
C LEU A 31 -1.31 -21.29 -42.43
N ALA A 32 -1.09 -19.97 -42.54
CA ALA A 32 -1.41 -19.23 -43.75
C ALA A 32 -0.58 -19.70 -44.96
N ILE A 33 0.73 -19.92 -44.78
CA ILE A 33 1.61 -20.45 -45.83
C ILE A 33 1.20 -21.88 -46.22
N GLY A 34 0.94 -22.76 -45.25
CA GLY A 34 0.49 -24.12 -45.50
C GLY A 34 -0.84 -24.18 -46.25
N PHE A 35 -1.77 -23.28 -45.91
CA PHE A 35 -3.04 -23.15 -46.62
C PHE A 35 -2.85 -22.68 -48.07
N LEU A 36 -1.97 -21.69 -48.30
CA LEU A 36 -1.64 -21.22 -49.65
C LEU A 36 -1.00 -22.34 -50.49
N ALA A 37 -0.04 -23.07 -49.94
CA ALA A 37 0.59 -24.20 -50.63
C ALA A 37 -0.44 -25.29 -50.99
N PHE A 38 -1.35 -25.62 -50.06
CA PHE A 38 -2.44 -26.55 -50.33
C PHE A 38 -3.39 -26.05 -51.43
N ALA A 39 -3.66 -24.75 -51.48
CA ALA A 39 -4.48 -24.14 -52.52
C ALA A 39 -3.85 -24.24 -53.91
N VAL A 40 -2.54 -24.02 -54.02
CA VAL A 40 -1.80 -24.17 -55.28
C VAL A 40 -1.81 -25.62 -55.78
N LEU A 41 -1.55 -26.59 -54.91
CA LEU A 41 -1.57 -28.03 -55.28
C LEU A 41 -2.96 -28.49 -55.77
N ARG A 42 -4.03 -27.92 -55.24
CA ARG A 42 -5.41 -28.23 -55.66
C ARG A 42 -5.81 -27.52 -56.95
N PHE A 43 -5.21 -26.36 -57.23
CA PHE A 43 -5.42 -25.66 -58.49
C PHE A 43 -4.93 -26.48 -59.69
N GLU A 44 -3.79 -27.16 -59.57
CA GLU A 44 -3.28 -28.08 -60.59
C GLU A 44 -4.26 -29.23 -60.91
N ASN A 45 -5.10 -29.60 -59.94
CA ASN A 45 -6.14 -30.62 -60.07
C ASN A 45 -7.51 -30.03 -60.50
N GLY A 46 -7.55 -28.78 -60.96
CA GLY A 46 -8.76 -28.10 -61.46
C GLY A 46 -9.73 -27.59 -60.37
N VAL A 47 -9.35 -27.64 -59.09
CA VAL A 47 -10.19 -27.16 -57.98
C VAL A 47 -9.77 -25.74 -57.59
N ILE A 48 -10.63 -24.76 -57.89
CA ILE A 48 -10.42 -23.36 -57.51
C ILE A 48 -10.95 -23.14 -56.09
N MET A 49 -10.07 -22.69 -55.19
CA MET A 49 -10.42 -22.38 -53.80
C MET A 49 -10.25 -20.89 -53.50
N ASN A 50 -11.08 -20.37 -52.59
CA ASN A 50 -10.96 -18.99 -52.15
C ASN A 50 -9.81 -18.84 -51.15
N ILE A 51 -8.74 -18.15 -51.55
CA ILE A 51 -7.56 -17.93 -50.70
C ILE A 51 -7.70 -16.77 -49.72
N VAL A 52 -8.59 -15.81 -50.02
CA VAL A 52 -8.70 -14.54 -49.31
C VAL A 52 -9.40 -14.74 -47.96
N PHE A 53 -10.57 -15.37 -47.93
CA PHE A 53 -11.36 -15.48 -46.69
C PHE A 53 -10.67 -16.32 -45.60
N PRO A 54 -10.07 -17.50 -45.89
CA PRO A 54 -9.38 -18.28 -44.87
C PRO A 54 -8.12 -17.59 -44.34
N ALA A 55 -7.32 -16.97 -45.22
CA ALA A 55 -6.15 -16.20 -44.79
C ALA A 55 -6.56 -15.03 -43.87
N LEU A 56 -7.57 -14.25 -44.27
CA LEU A 56 -8.10 -13.16 -43.44
C LEU A 56 -8.63 -13.67 -42.09
N SER A 57 -9.32 -14.82 -42.08
CA SER A 57 -9.85 -15.40 -40.84
C SER A 57 -8.74 -15.80 -39.86
N ILE A 58 -7.60 -16.34 -40.33
CA ILE A 58 -6.46 -16.71 -39.48
C ILE A 58 -5.88 -15.46 -38.80
N PHE A 59 -5.63 -14.39 -39.56
CA PHE A 59 -5.09 -13.14 -39.03
C PHE A 59 -6.08 -12.42 -38.12
N ALA A 60 -7.37 -12.38 -38.47
CA ALA A 60 -8.40 -11.80 -37.63
C ALA A 60 -8.54 -12.55 -36.30
N THR A 61 -8.58 -13.88 -36.33
CA THR A 61 -8.60 -14.72 -35.13
C THR A 61 -7.34 -14.49 -34.28
N PHE A 62 -6.16 -14.46 -34.89
CA PHE A 62 -4.92 -14.16 -34.18
C PHE A 62 -4.97 -12.78 -33.50
N GLY A 63 -5.47 -11.75 -34.19
CA GLY A 63 -5.63 -10.41 -33.64
C GLY A 63 -6.59 -10.36 -32.46
N ILE A 64 -7.76 -10.99 -32.57
CA ILE A 64 -8.77 -11.05 -31.50
C ILE A 64 -8.22 -11.79 -30.27
N VAL A 65 -7.63 -12.97 -30.48
CA VAL A 65 -7.05 -13.77 -29.41
C VAL A 65 -5.91 -13.02 -28.72
N SER A 66 -5.03 -12.38 -29.49
CA SER A 66 -3.91 -11.59 -28.97
C SER A 66 -4.38 -10.38 -28.16
N ALA A 67 -5.38 -9.65 -28.64
CA ALA A 67 -5.98 -8.53 -27.91
C ALA A 67 -6.62 -9.01 -26.59
N GLY A 68 -7.31 -10.15 -26.60
CA GLY A 68 -7.86 -10.77 -25.40
C GLY A 68 -6.78 -11.11 -24.36
N PHE A 69 -5.68 -11.74 -24.78
CA PHE A 69 -4.56 -12.03 -23.89
C PHE A 69 -3.91 -10.78 -23.32
N TYR A 70 -3.70 -9.75 -24.13
CA TYR A 70 -3.12 -8.49 -23.68
C TYR A 70 -3.96 -7.82 -22.58
N VAL A 71 -5.29 -7.77 -22.78
CA VAL A 71 -6.22 -7.22 -21.78
C VAL A 71 -6.21 -8.05 -20.49
N MET A 72 -6.16 -9.39 -20.60
CA MET A 72 -6.09 -10.27 -19.42
C MET A 72 -4.78 -10.09 -18.64
N GLU A 73 -3.65 -9.99 -19.34
CA GLU A 73 -2.34 -9.77 -18.72
C GLU A 73 -2.28 -8.43 -17.98
N GLU A 74 -2.83 -7.37 -18.57
CA GLU A 74 -2.90 -6.06 -17.94
C GLU A 74 -3.78 -6.08 -16.68
N LYS A 75 -4.93 -6.77 -16.74
CA LYS A 75 -5.80 -6.97 -15.57
C LYS A 75 -5.10 -7.77 -14.46
N GLN A 76 -4.34 -8.81 -14.81
CA GLN A 76 -3.55 -9.58 -13.84
C GLN A 76 -2.48 -8.70 -13.19
N LYS A 77 -1.75 -7.89 -13.96
CA LYS A 77 -0.76 -6.93 -13.42
C LYS A 77 -1.41 -5.95 -12.46
N GLN A 78 -2.56 -5.38 -12.82
CA GLN A 78 -3.30 -4.47 -11.95
C GLN A 78 -3.82 -5.16 -10.68
N TRP A 79 -4.30 -6.39 -10.78
CA TRP A 79 -4.75 -7.18 -9.62
C TRP A 79 -3.59 -7.48 -8.66
N VAL A 80 -2.44 -7.91 -9.18
CA VAL A 80 -1.23 -8.14 -8.37
C VAL A 80 -0.79 -6.84 -7.69
N LYS A 81 -0.77 -5.71 -8.41
CA LYS A 81 -0.46 -4.39 -7.82
C LYS A 81 -1.46 -3.99 -6.74
N SER A 82 -2.76 -4.21 -6.96
CA SER A 82 -3.83 -3.91 -5.99
C SER A 82 -3.71 -4.76 -4.74
N ILE A 83 -3.38 -6.05 -4.88
CA ILE A 83 -3.12 -6.92 -3.73
C ILE A 83 -1.87 -6.47 -3.00
N PHE A 84 -0.78 -6.18 -3.72
CA PHE A 84 0.46 -5.71 -3.11
C PHE A 84 0.24 -4.40 -2.33
N GLY A 85 -0.58 -3.48 -2.85
CA GLY A 85 -0.97 -2.24 -2.16
C GLY A 85 -1.80 -2.43 -0.88
N LYS A 86 -2.40 -3.61 -0.68
CA LYS A 86 -3.05 -3.96 0.61
C LYS A 86 -2.06 -4.42 1.68
N TYR A 87 -0.90 -4.94 1.26
CA TYR A 87 0.14 -5.46 2.15
C TYR A 87 1.31 -4.49 2.34
N VAL A 88 1.41 -3.47 1.50
CA VAL A 88 2.47 -2.47 1.50
C VAL A 88 1.85 -1.12 1.15
N SER A 89 2.19 -0.03 1.85
CA SER A 89 1.59 1.28 1.57
C SER A 89 1.78 1.69 0.10
N GLU A 90 0.84 2.45 -0.48
CA GLU A 90 0.96 2.94 -1.86
C GLU A 90 2.28 3.69 -2.10
N SER A 91 2.75 4.44 -1.11
CA SER A 91 4.02 5.17 -1.14
C SER A 91 5.22 4.23 -1.30
N VAL A 92 5.22 3.09 -0.61
CA VAL A 92 6.30 2.09 -0.68
C VAL A 92 6.17 1.25 -1.95
N ALA A 93 4.95 0.86 -2.35
CA ALA A 93 4.72 0.17 -3.61
C ALA A 93 5.19 1.02 -4.81
N LYS A 94 4.89 2.32 -4.80
CA LYS A 94 5.38 3.27 -5.81
C LYS A 94 6.90 3.36 -5.81
N GLU A 95 7.54 3.47 -4.64
CA GLU A 95 9.00 3.49 -4.58
C GLU A 95 9.63 2.20 -5.13
N ILE A 96 9.10 1.03 -4.76
CA ILE A 96 9.58 -0.27 -5.27
C ILE A 96 9.40 -0.34 -6.79
N LEU A 97 8.25 0.07 -7.32
CA LEU A 97 7.95 0.01 -8.75
C LEU A 97 8.72 1.03 -9.60
N GLU A 98 9.04 2.21 -9.05
CA GLU A 98 9.69 3.30 -9.81
C GLU A 98 11.22 3.29 -9.69
N LYS A 99 11.78 2.88 -8.54
CA LYS A 99 13.22 2.99 -8.26
C LYS A 99 13.99 1.67 -8.27
N THR A 100 13.29 0.55 -8.44
CA THR A 100 13.92 -0.76 -8.30
C THR A 100 13.78 -1.51 -9.62
N SER A 101 14.90 -1.70 -10.33
CA SER A 101 15.05 -2.86 -11.22
C SER A 101 14.61 -4.09 -10.39
N ALA A 102 13.86 -5.05 -10.92
CA ALA A 102 13.37 -6.18 -10.11
C ALA A 102 14.45 -6.91 -9.28
N ASP A 103 15.73 -6.75 -9.64
CA ASP A 103 16.93 -7.27 -8.96
C ASP A 103 17.53 -6.37 -7.84
N GLU A 104 16.95 -5.22 -7.52
CA GLU A 104 17.51 -4.21 -6.60
C GLU A 104 16.77 -4.06 -5.25
N VAL A 105 15.74 -4.87 -4.97
CA VAL A 105 15.12 -4.90 -3.63
C VAL A 105 16.08 -5.60 -2.67
N ARG A 106 17.10 -4.86 -2.21
CA ARG A 106 18.15 -5.36 -1.32
C ARG A 106 17.83 -5.01 0.13
N LEU A 107 18.31 -5.85 1.03
CA LEU A 107 18.38 -5.55 2.45
C LEU A 107 19.17 -4.27 2.66
N GLY A 108 18.68 -3.43 3.57
CA GLY A 108 19.36 -2.21 3.95
C GLY A 108 18.41 -1.04 4.14
N GLY A 109 18.97 0.08 4.57
CA GLY A 109 18.23 1.30 4.76
C GLY A 109 19.15 2.49 4.79
N SER A 110 18.57 3.66 4.61
CA SER A 110 19.29 4.92 4.71
C SER A 110 18.92 5.63 6.01
N ARG A 111 19.89 6.33 6.60
CA ARG A 111 19.64 7.17 7.77
C ARG A 111 18.84 8.39 7.32
N LYS A 112 17.56 8.46 7.66
CA LYS A 112 16.65 9.56 7.34
C LYS A 112 16.18 10.25 8.61
N TYR A 113 15.89 11.54 8.51
CA TYR A 113 15.20 12.28 9.57
C TYR A 113 13.70 12.10 9.37
N VAL A 114 13.02 11.42 10.28
CA VAL A 114 11.61 11.03 10.11
C VAL A 114 10.79 11.42 11.32
N THR A 115 9.46 11.47 11.14
CA THR A 115 8.52 11.51 12.28
C THR A 115 7.81 10.18 12.39
N ILE A 116 7.85 9.59 13.58
CA ILE A 116 7.22 8.33 13.91
C ILE A 116 5.98 8.64 14.75
N LEU A 117 4.87 8.02 14.39
CA LEU A 117 3.61 8.05 15.13
C LEU A 117 3.28 6.63 15.59
N PHE A 118 2.97 6.49 16.87
CA PHE A 118 2.34 5.30 17.43
C PHE A 118 0.97 5.68 17.99
N ALA A 119 -0.04 4.86 17.73
CA ALA A 119 -1.38 5.00 18.28
C ALA A 119 -1.83 3.64 18.82
N ASP A 120 -2.40 3.60 20.02
CA ASP A 120 -2.75 2.34 20.71
C ASP A 120 -4.06 2.48 21.51
N ILE A 121 -4.87 1.42 21.55
CA ILE A 121 -6.17 1.42 22.23
C ILE A 121 -5.95 1.24 23.73
N ARG A 122 -6.60 2.08 24.53
CA ARG A 122 -6.58 1.96 25.99
C ARG A 122 -7.55 0.89 26.46
N GLY A 123 -7.02 -0.09 27.20
CA GLY A 123 -7.81 -1.17 27.80
C GLY A 123 -8.29 -2.23 26.79
N PHE A 124 -7.67 -2.33 25.62
CA PHE A 124 -8.08 -3.29 24.58
C PHE A 124 -8.02 -4.73 25.05
N THR A 125 -6.93 -5.15 25.69
CA THR A 125 -6.78 -6.53 26.20
C THR A 125 -7.95 -6.93 27.10
N SER A 126 -8.24 -6.13 28.13
CA SER A 126 -9.36 -6.39 29.05
C SER A 126 -10.74 -6.32 28.40
N MET A 127 -10.88 -5.58 27.30
CA MET A 127 -12.10 -5.52 26.51
C MET A 127 -12.25 -6.77 25.63
N SER A 128 -11.17 -7.20 24.98
CA SER A 128 -11.14 -8.36 24.08
C SER A 128 -11.45 -9.67 24.79
N GLU A 129 -11.10 -9.79 26.08
CA GLU A 129 -11.42 -10.97 26.91
C GLU A 129 -12.93 -11.15 27.17
N LYS A 130 -13.74 -10.10 26.96
CA LYS A 130 -15.18 -10.10 27.24
C LYS A 130 -16.05 -10.25 25.99
N LEU A 131 -15.44 -10.26 24.81
CA LEU A 131 -16.12 -10.35 23.52
C LEU A 131 -15.85 -11.69 22.86
N GLN A 132 -16.73 -12.10 21.93
CA GLN A 132 -16.41 -13.23 21.06
C GLN A 132 -15.27 -12.86 20.09
N PRO A 133 -14.41 -13.82 19.70
CA PRO A 133 -13.27 -13.55 18.81
C PRO A 133 -13.66 -12.80 17.52
N GLU A 134 -14.80 -13.14 16.92
CA GLU A 134 -15.30 -12.53 15.70
C GLU A 134 -15.65 -11.04 15.91
N GLU A 135 -16.27 -10.71 17.04
CA GLU A 135 -16.61 -9.33 17.42
C GLU A 135 -15.35 -8.50 17.69
N VAL A 136 -14.33 -9.10 18.30
CA VAL A 136 -13.02 -8.45 18.52
C VAL A 136 -12.39 -8.09 17.18
N VAL A 137 -12.40 -9.02 16.22
CA VAL A 137 -11.80 -8.81 14.89
C VAL A 137 -12.55 -7.73 14.11
N GLU A 138 -13.88 -7.74 14.11
CA GLU A 138 -14.69 -6.72 13.43
C GLU A 138 -14.45 -5.32 14.02
N LEU A 139 -14.45 -5.22 15.35
CA LEU A 139 -14.17 -3.98 16.06
C LEU A 139 -12.76 -3.49 15.76
N LEU A 140 -11.76 -4.36 15.88
CA LEU A 140 -10.36 -4.03 15.61
C LEU A 140 -10.19 -3.52 14.18
N ASN A 141 -10.72 -4.23 13.19
CA ASN A 141 -10.63 -3.83 11.79
C ASN A 141 -11.30 -2.47 11.53
N THR A 142 -12.42 -2.18 12.20
CA THR A 142 -13.14 -0.90 12.06
C THR A 142 -12.29 0.27 12.55
N TYR A 143 -11.69 0.15 13.74
CA TYR A 143 -10.84 1.19 14.30
C TYR A 143 -9.52 1.33 13.53
N LEU A 144 -8.83 0.22 13.25
CA LEU A 144 -7.57 0.24 12.49
C LEU A 144 -7.78 0.87 11.11
N SER A 145 -8.88 0.56 10.41
CA SER A 145 -9.19 1.16 9.10
C SER A 145 -9.35 2.68 9.19
N SER A 146 -10.05 3.17 10.21
CA SER A 146 -10.25 4.60 10.43
C SER A 146 -8.94 5.32 10.75
N MET A 147 -8.10 4.74 11.61
CA MET A 147 -6.81 5.33 11.95
C MET A 147 -5.85 5.33 10.76
N THR A 148 -5.80 4.24 9.99
CA THR A 148 -5.00 4.14 8.76
C THR A 148 -5.43 5.18 7.73
N LYS A 149 -6.73 5.46 7.61
CA LYS A 149 -7.24 6.55 6.77
C LYS A 149 -6.64 7.90 7.18
N CYS A 150 -6.63 8.23 8.48
CA CYS A 150 -6.00 9.47 8.97
C CYS A 150 -4.50 9.56 8.64
N VAL A 151 -3.77 8.43 8.68
CA VAL A 151 -2.35 8.40 8.26
C VAL A 151 -2.23 8.76 6.78
N PHE A 152 -2.99 8.10 5.91
CA PHE A 152 -2.89 8.29 4.47
C PHE A 152 -3.37 9.67 3.99
N GLU A 153 -4.45 10.21 4.56
CA GLU A 153 -4.93 11.56 4.24
C GLU A 153 -3.90 12.64 4.58
N ASN A 154 -3.04 12.38 5.58
CA ASN A 154 -1.91 13.23 5.94
C ASN A 154 -0.59 12.79 5.29
N LYS A 155 -0.65 11.99 4.23
CA LYS A 155 0.50 11.54 3.42
C LYS A 155 1.53 10.75 4.23
N GLY A 156 1.14 10.16 5.35
CA GLY A 156 1.98 9.25 6.11
C GLY A 156 2.05 7.88 5.44
N THR A 157 3.08 7.12 5.81
CA THR A 157 3.24 5.72 5.43
C THR A 157 2.89 4.85 6.62
N LEU A 158 1.87 4.00 6.48
CA LEU A 158 1.60 2.94 7.44
C LEU A 158 2.76 1.94 7.38
N ASP A 159 3.46 1.76 8.49
CA ASP A 159 4.54 0.77 8.61
C ASP A 159 3.94 -0.60 8.92
N LYS A 160 3.29 -0.72 10.08
CA LYS A 160 2.66 -1.96 10.51
C LYS A 160 1.59 -1.78 11.59
N TYR A 161 0.77 -2.81 11.72
CA TYR A 161 -0.07 -3.05 12.90
C TYR A 161 0.70 -3.89 13.93
N ILE A 162 0.52 -3.59 15.21
CA ILE A 162 1.12 -4.32 16.34
C ILE A 162 0.00 -4.64 17.32
N GLY A 163 -0.74 -5.71 17.05
CA GLY A 163 -2.00 -5.97 17.78
C GLY A 163 -3.03 -4.88 17.48
N ASP A 164 -3.44 -4.16 18.52
CA ASP A 164 -4.32 -2.99 18.47
C ASP A 164 -3.61 -1.66 18.25
N ALA A 165 -2.27 -1.67 18.21
CA ALA A 165 -1.49 -0.49 17.93
C ALA A 165 -1.16 -0.32 16.43
N ILE A 166 -0.98 0.93 16.03
CA ILE A 166 -0.52 1.34 14.70
C ILE A 166 0.83 2.03 14.83
N MET A 167 1.75 1.70 13.92
CA MET A 167 2.97 2.46 13.67
C MET A 167 2.91 3.09 12.28
N ALA A 168 3.16 4.39 12.21
CA ALA A 168 3.27 5.13 10.96
C ALA A 168 4.55 5.97 10.92
N VAL A 169 5.06 6.16 9.70
CA VAL A 169 6.28 6.92 9.40
C VAL A 169 5.95 8.05 8.43
N PHE A 170 6.45 9.24 8.74
CA PHE A 170 6.40 10.41 7.89
C PHE A 170 7.83 10.81 7.49
N ASN A 171 7.99 11.42 6.32
CA ASN A 171 9.24 11.66 5.60
C ASN A 171 9.96 10.39 5.11
N ALA A 172 9.19 9.31 4.91
CA ALA A 172 9.63 8.12 4.22
C ALA A 172 8.43 7.36 3.64
N PRO A 173 8.57 6.69 2.48
CA PRO A 173 9.74 6.70 1.59
C PRO A 173 9.98 8.03 0.89
N LEU A 174 8.89 8.77 0.66
CA LEU A 174 8.89 10.08 0.01
C LEU A 174 9.31 11.18 0.99
N GLU A 175 10.06 12.15 0.47
CA GLU A 175 10.47 13.33 1.23
C GLU A 175 9.28 14.28 1.43
N GLN A 176 9.23 14.87 2.62
CA GLN A 176 8.15 15.72 3.12
C GLN A 176 8.76 16.77 4.04
N GLU A 177 8.80 18.03 3.63
CA GLU A 177 9.41 19.11 4.44
C GLU A 177 8.67 19.36 5.76
N ASN A 178 7.35 19.23 5.76
CA ASN A 178 6.47 19.50 6.90
C ASN A 178 6.01 18.23 7.64
N HIS A 179 6.80 17.16 7.59
CA HIS A 179 6.44 15.84 8.09
C HIS A 179 6.02 15.81 9.58
N GLN A 180 6.60 16.66 10.42
CA GLN A 180 6.22 16.79 11.83
C GLN A 180 4.79 17.31 11.99
N LEU A 181 4.42 18.32 11.20
CA LEU A 181 3.08 18.90 11.20
C LEU A 181 2.05 17.90 10.68
N LEU A 182 2.38 17.19 9.60
CA LEU A 182 1.52 16.14 9.03
C LEU A 182 1.25 15.01 10.04
N ALA A 183 2.28 14.57 10.76
CA ALA A 183 2.13 13.56 11.80
C ALA A 183 1.26 14.03 12.98
N VAL A 184 1.45 15.27 13.43
CA VAL A 184 0.63 15.86 14.51
C VAL A 184 -0.81 16.04 14.05
N LYS A 185 -1.04 16.47 12.81
CA LYS A 185 -2.37 16.58 12.22
C LYS A 185 -3.07 15.22 12.17
N ALA A 186 -2.38 14.19 11.67
CA ALA A 186 -2.89 12.82 11.66
C ALA A 186 -3.27 12.33 13.06
N ALA A 187 -2.42 12.58 14.07
CA ALA A 187 -2.69 12.20 15.45
C ALA A 187 -3.94 12.87 16.03
N LEU A 188 -4.16 14.15 15.75
CA LEU A 188 -5.35 14.87 16.21
C LEU A 188 -6.62 14.41 15.46
N GLU A 189 -6.50 14.14 14.17
CA GLU A 189 -7.60 13.59 13.36
C GLU A 189 -7.98 12.17 13.80
N MET A 190 -7.02 11.34 14.21
CA MET A 190 -7.28 10.04 14.83
C MET A 190 -8.15 10.17 16.08
N GLN A 191 -7.84 11.12 16.98
CA GLN A 191 -8.66 11.34 18.18
C GLN A 191 -10.10 11.74 17.84
N LYS A 192 -10.28 12.60 16.83
CA LYS A 192 -11.63 12.97 16.33
C LYS A 192 -12.36 11.77 15.73
N ALA A 193 -11.68 10.99 14.89
CA ALA A 193 -12.26 9.82 14.24
C ALA A 193 -12.66 8.72 15.24
N VAL A 194 -11.89 8.53 16.32
CA VAL A 194 -12.26 7.65 17.44
C VAL A 194 -13.55 8.12 18.12
N ALA A 195 -13.67 9.43 18.40
CA ALA A 195 -14.87 9.99 19.01
C ALA A 195 -16.11 9.80 18.12
N GLU A 196 -15.97 9.99 16.81
CA GLU A 196 -17.05 9.76 15.84
C GLU A 196 -17.46 8.28 15.75
N LEU A 197 -16.49 7.36 15.73
CA LEU A 197 -16.77 5.92 15.73
C LEU A 197 -17.45 5.48 17.02
N ASN A 198 -16.97 5.96 18.16
CA ASN A 198 -17.59 5.70 19.46
C ASN A 198 -19.06 6.12 19.48
N ALA A 199 -19.37 7.33 18.99
CA ALA A 199 -20.74 7.83 18.92
C ALA A 199 -21.64 6.95 18.02
N LYS A 200 -21.11 6.46 16.89
CA LYS A 200 -21.84 5.59 15.96
C LYS A 200 -22.07 4.18 16.51
N LEU A 201 -21.08 3.64 17.23
CA LEU A 201 -21.07 2.26 17.71
C LEU A 201 -21.57 2.10 19.15
N GLY A 202 -21.88 3.20 19.84
CA GLY A 202 -22.23 3.18 21.27
C GLY A 202 -21.07 2.68 22.15
N LYS A 203 -19.84 3.03 21.78
CA LYS A 203 -18.61 2.61 22.49
C LYS A 203 -17.92 3.83 23.12
N SER A 204 -16.91 3.58 23.93
CA SER A 204 -16.09 4.60 24.60
C SER A 204 -14.60 4.26 24.56
N LEU A 205 -14.14 3.68 23.45
CA LEU A 205 -12.72 3.37 23.27
C LEU A 205 -11.90 4.64 23.20
N GLN A 206 -10.71 4.63 23.78
CA GLN A 206 -9.81 5.78 23.75
C GLN A 206 -8.47 5.35 23.20
N TYR A 207 -7.83 6.23 22.44
CA TYR A 207 -6.47 6.02 21.97
C TYR A 207 -5.50 6.89 22.76
N GLY A 208 -4.35 6.34 23.10
CA GLY A 208 -3.17 7.14 23.41
C GLY A 208 -2.25 7.20 22.19
N ILE A 209 -1.72 8.38 21.90
CA ILE A 209 -0.90 8.60 20.70
C ILE A 209 0.42 9.24 21.09
N GLY A 210 1.52 8.71 20.55
CA GLY A 210 2.88 9.20 20.74
C GLY A 210 3.54 9.58 19.42
N VAL A 211 4.12 10.79 19.35
CA VAL A 211 4.76 11.33 18.14
C VAL A 211 6.18 11.80 18.44
N ASN A 212 7.17 11.23 17.77
CA ASN A 212 8.58 11.63 17.93
C ASN A 212 9.25 11.86 16.58
N SER A 213 10.06 12.92 16.50
CA SER A 213 10.84 13.25 15.31
C SER A 213 12.32 13.06 15.60
N GLY A 214 13.05 12.49 14.64
CA GLY A 214 14.49 12.27 14.78
C GLY A 214 15.05 11.36 13.70
N PHE A 215 16.36 11.15 13.76
CA PHE A 215 17.02 10.23 12.85
C PHE A 215 16.65 8.77 13.15
N ALA A 216 16.38 8.01 12.10
CA ALA A 216 16.22 6.56 12.12
C ALA A 216 16.81 5.97 10.83
N VAL A 217 17.07 4.66 10.83
CA VAL A 217 17.36 3.92 9.60
C VAL A 217 16.03 3.47 9.01
N VAL A 218 15.77 3.80 7.75
CA VAL A 218 14.53 3.42 7.05
C VAL A 218 14.88 2.68 5.77
N GLY A 219 14.24 1.54 5.53
CA GLY A 219 14.41 0.73 4.34
C GLY A 219 13.87 -0.68 4.50
N ASN A 220 14.32 -1.59 3.64
CA ASN A 220 13.92 -3.00 3.66
C ASN A 220 14.74 -3.77 4.69
N ILE A 221 14.10 -4.16 5.79
CA ILE A 221 14.73 -4.83 6.92
C ILE A 221 14.09 -6.20 7.12
N GLY A 222 14.92 -7.21 7.43
CA GLY A 222 14.45 -8.58 7.64
C GLY A 222 15.46 -9.62 7.14
N SER A 223 14.94 -10.64 6.48
CA SER A 223 15.72 -11.71 5.85
C SER A 223 15.46 -11.73 4.34
N GLU A 224 16.29 -12.43 3.58
CA GLU A 224 16.10 -12.59 2.12
C GLU A 224 14.70 -13.10 1.73
N LYS A 225 14.07 -13.91 2.59
CA LYS A 225 12.74 -14.48 2.34
C LYS A 225 11.59 -13.64 2.88
N ARG A 226 11.87 -12.65 3.72
CA ARG A 226 10.86 -11.80 4.36
C ARG A 226 11.45 -10.43 4.66
N LEU A 227 11.10 -9.48 3.82
CA LEU A 227 11.46 -8.08 3.94
C LEU A 227 10.27 -7.27 4.42
N GLU A 228 10.53 -6.29 5.27
CA GLU A 228 9.55 -5.30 5.69
C GLU A 228 10.18 -3.91 5.50
N TYR A 229 9.47 -3.02 4.80
CA TYR A 229 9.90 -1.64 4.70
C TYR A 229 9.51 -0.93 6.01
N THR A 230 10.49 -0.66 6.87
CA THR A 230 10.23 -0.17 8.23
C THR A 230 11.31 0.79 8.70
N ALA A 231 11.03 1.50 9.80
CA ALA A 231 11.98 2.36 10.47
C ALA A 231 12.54 1.69 11.74
N ILE A 232 13.86 1.73 11.93
CA ILE A 232 14.52 1.26 13.14
C ILE A 232 15.41 2.35 13.73
N GLY A 233 15.32 2.54 15.04
CA GLY A 233 16.20 3.43 15.76
C GLY A 233 15.62 3.89 17.09
N ASP A 234 16.42 4.64 17.83
CA ASP A 234 16.03 5.20 19.12
C ASP A 234 14.84 6.18 19.02
N SER A 235 14.69 6.86 17.87
CA SER A 235 13.53 7.70 17.56
C SER A 235 12.21 6.90 17.53
N VAL A 236 12.24 5.66 17.03
CA VAL A 236 11.07 4.76 16.99
C VAL A 236 10.70 4.33 18.40
N ASN A 237 11.69 3.91 19.19
CA ASN A 237 11.50 3.54 20.60
C ASN A 237 10.95 4.70 21.43
N THR A 238 11.36 5.94 21.13
CA THR A 238 10.85 7.13 21.81
C THR A 238 9.37 7.35 21.49
N ALA A 239 8.96 7.28 20.22
CA ALA A 239 7.55 7.40 19.84
C ALA A 239 6.67 6.33 20.50
N SER A 240 7.09 5.06 20.44
CA SER A 240 6.38 3.94 21.07
C SER A 240 6.16 4.16 22.57
N ARG A 241 7.15 4.74 23.26
CA ARG A 241 7.03 5.00 24.70
C ARG A 241 6.20 6.22 25.03
N LEU A 242 6.29 7.28 24.24
CA LEU A 242 5.35 8.41 24.34
C LEU A 242 3.93 7.91 24.17
N CYS A 243 3.69 6.98 23.25
CA CYS A 243 2.41 6.31 23.12
C CYS A 243 2.09 5.55 24.40
N GLY A 244 2.95 4.67 24.89
CA GLY A 244 2.67 3.86 26.09
C GLY A 244 2.34 4.64 27.38
N ILE A 245 2.77 5.89 27.52
CA ILE A 245 2.44 6.75 28.67
C ILE A 245 1.26 7.69 28.42
N ALA A 246 0.84 7.87 27.16
CA ALA A 246 -0.26 8.76 26.82
C ALA A 246 -1.57 8.20 27.38
N GLU A 247 -2.30 9.01 28.15
CA GLU A 247 -3.64 8.60 28.60
C GLU A 247 -4.61 8.57 27.42
N GLY A 248 -5.79 7.98 27.63
CA GLY A 248 -6.84 7.96 26.60
C GLY A 248 -7.24 9.38 26.18
N GLY A 249 -7.27 9.64 24.87
CA GLY A 249 -7.56 10.96 24.31
C GLY A 249 -6.35 11.89 24.20
N GLN A 250 -5.15 11.46 24.62
CA GLN A 250 -3.95 12.29 24.56
C GLN A 250 -3.13 12.07 23.29
N VAL A 251 -2.53 13.16 22.80
CA VAL A 251 -1.46 13.17 21.81
C VAL A 251 -0.21 13.73 22.46
N LEU A 252 0.79 12.89 22.70
CA LEU A 252 2.06 13.28 23.29
C LEU A 252 3.14 13.39 22.23
N ALA A 253 3.91 14.47 22.30
CA ALA A 253 4.97 14.80 21.37
C ALA A 253 6.31 15.04 22.09
N SER A 254 7.39 14.58 21.48
CA SER A 254 8.76 14.98 21.86
C SER A 254 8.99 16.47 21.66
N LEU A 255 10.02 17.03 22.31
CA LEU A 255 10.46 18.41 22.09
C LEU A 255 10.80 18.69 20.62
N GLU A 256 11.45 17.75 19.94
CA GLU A 256 11.84 17.87 18.53
C GLU A 256 10.61 18.02 17.64
N THR A 257 9.57 17.22 17.86
CA THR A 257 8.29 17.36 17.16
C THR A 257 7.60 18.68 17.53
N PHE A 258 7.52 19.00 18.83
CA PHE A 258 6.85 20.20 19.30
C PHE A 258 7.48 21.47 18.74
N ASN A 259 8.81 21.59 18.75
CA ASN A 259 9.51 22.76 18.23
C ASN A 259 9.19 23.05 16.76
N ALA A 260 8.92 22.01 15.96
CA ALA A 260 8.54 22.17 14.55
C ALA A 260 7.09 22.64 14.36
N VAL A 261 6.23 22.49 15.37
CA VAL A 261 4.80 22.84 15.29
C VAL A 261 4.37 23.90 16.31
N LYS A 262 5.27 24.39 17.18
CA LYS A 262 4.97 25.27 18.32
C LYS A 262 4.17 26.52 17.94
N ASP A 263 4.43 27.07 16.75
CA ASP A 263 3.77 28.29 16.27
C ASP A 263 2.37 27.99 15.72
N LYS A 264 2.10 26.73 15.37
CA LYS A 264 0.87 26.22 14.74
C LYS A 264 0.03 25.33 15.66
N ALA A 265 0.48 25.04 16.87
CA ALA A 265 -0.18 24.10 17.77
C ALA A 265 -0.30 24.67 19.19
N LEU A 266 -1.47 24.50 19.79
CA LEU A 266 -1.63 24.70 21.22
C LEU A 266 -1.15 23.44 21.95
N ALA A 267 -0.23 23.59 22.90
CA ALA A 267 0.33 22.48 23.62
C ALA A 267 0.53 22.78 25.11
N LYS A 268 0.42 21.74 25.92
CA LYS A 268 0.71 21.76 27.35
C LYS A 268 2.01 21.02 27.62
N LYS A 269 2.95 21.66 28.32
CA LYS A 269 4.17 21.00 28.79
C LYS A 269 3.81 19.98 29.87
N ILE A 270 4.17 18.71 29.66
CA ILE A 270 3.92 17.63 30.62
C ILE A 270 5.11 17.49 31.57
N GLY A 271 6.33 17.54 31.04
CA GLY A 271 7.54 17.44 31.84
C GLY A 271 8.63 16.64 31.14
N SER A 272 9.69 16.31 31.90
CA SER A 272 10.79 15.50 31.40
C SER A 272 10.65 14.07 31.89
N LEU A 273 10.55 13.13 30.95
CA LEU A 273 10.30 11.73 31.26
C LEU A 273 11.53 10.88 30.97
N LYS A 274 11.86 10.01 31.93
CA LYS A 274 12.99 9.10 31.81
C LYS A 274 12.58 7.91 30.96
N VAL A 275 13.13 7.87 29.76
CA VAL A 275 12.93 6.83 28.77
C VAL A 275 13.96 5.71 29.08
N LYS A 276 13.53 4.50 29.44
CA LYS A 276 14.39 3.31 29.68
C LYS A 276 15.55 3.18 28.66
N ASN A 277 16.79 2.97 29.05
CA ASN A 277 17.95 2.92 28.13
C ASN A 277 18.33 4.26 27.44
N ARG A 278 17.75 5.41 27.82
CA ARG A 278 18.31 6.75 27.50
C ARG A 278 18.90 7.38 28.75
N LYS A 279 20.09 7.97 28.59
CA LYS A 279 20.75 8.75 29.66
C LYS A 279 20.09 10.11 29.86
N LYS A 280 19.60 10.74 28.78
CA LYS A 280 18.93 12.05 28.82
C LYS A 280 17.41 11.87 28.83
N PRO A 281 16.68 12.51 29.76
CA PRO A 281 15.23 12.45 29.78
C PRO A 281 14.67 13.22 28.57
N VAL A 282 13.50 12.79 28.09
CA VAL A 282 12.84 13.40 26.93
C VAL A 282 11.82 14.40 27.46
N MET A 283 11.88 15.64 26.99
CA MET A 283 10.85 16.64 27.30
C MET A 283 9.60 16.36 26.46
N VAL A 284 8.45 16.29 27.12
CA VAL A 284 7.19 15.86 26.54
C VAL A 284 6.15 16.98 26.62
N PHE A 285 5.41 17.14 25.52
CA PHE A 285 4.31 18.06 25.37
C PHE A 285 3.06 17.29 24.96
N GLN A 286 1.92 17.65 25.53
CA GLN A 286 0.62 17.22 25.02
C GLN A 286 0.16 18.23 23.99
N ILE A 287 -0.10 17.78 22.77
CA ILE A 287 -0.70 18.60 21.73
C ILE A 287 -2.22 18.57 21.92
N LEU A 288 -2.83 19.75 22.02
CA LEU A 288 -4.26 19.90 22.26
C LEU A 288 -5.02 20.12 20.95
N GLU A 289 -4.53 21.06 20.14
CA GLU A 289 -5.14 21.41 18.86
C GLU A 289 -4.13 22.11 17.94
N LEU A 290 -4.46 22.16 16.65
CA LEU A 290 -3.77 23.03 15.69
C LEU A 290 -4.50 24.37 15.63
N LYS A 291 -3.72 25.46 15.63
CA LYS A 291 -4.26 26.81 15.42
C LYS A 291 -4.85 26.91 14.00
N PRO A 292 -5.95 27.64 13.82
CA PRO A 292 -6.48 27.94 12.48
C PRO A 292 -5.41 28.65 11.64
N GLU A 293 -5.27 28.27 10.36
CA GLU A 293 -4.42 29.00 9.42
C GLU A 293 -5.00 30.41 9.23
N GLY A 294 -4.37 31.44 9.83
CA GLY A 294 -4.75 32.83 9.59
C GLY A 294 -4.63 33.81 10.77
N LEU A 295 -4.41 33.36 12.01
CA LEU A 295 -4.13 34.27 13.13
C LEU A 295 -2.64 34.58 13.18
N LYS A 296 -2.24 35.64 12.46
CA LYS A 296 -1.04 36.40 12.81
C LYS A 296 -1.36 37.13 14.12
N ASP A 297 -0.53 36.92 15.15
CA ASP A 297 -0.51 37.75 16.34
C ASP A 297 -0.31 39.23 15.98
#